data_AF-A0A2V6THQ0-F1
#
_entry.id   AF-A0A2V6THQ0-F1
#
_cell.length_a   1.000
_cell.length_b   1.000
_cell.length_c   1.000
_cell.angle_alpha   90.00
_cell.angle_beta   90.00
_cell.angle_gamma   90.00
#
_symmetry.space_group_name_H-M   'P 1'
#
loop_
_entity.id
_entity.type
_entity.pdbx_description
1 polymer ?
#
loop_
_entity_poly.entity_id
_entity_poly.type
_entity_poly.pdbx_seq_one_letter_code
_entity_poly.pdbx_strand_id
1 'polypeptide(L)'
;MKRRIFGIENEYGLTCTLNGQRRLSPDNVARYLFEKVIPGARNANVFLENGARLYLDTGFHPEYATPECDDVTELVIHDKAGERIVEDLLHQAEKRLREDGISGNILLFKNNTDSAGNSYGCHENYLVSRDVSFQRLAEALIPFFVTRQIFAGAGKVLQTPRGFHYCLSQRAQHICQEISGATTSSRSIINTRDEPHADAERYRRLHVIVGDSNMSEIATYLKIGTTALVLDMIEDGFFDRDYSLQSPVQAIRDISHDPTLREAIKLKDGRSITALQMQLEYLEYATRYVNSISADSTTKDVLARWTDVLTKLESDPMQLSRELDWVIKRQLIDNFMNRHRLSWRDPKVSLLDLQYHDIRPDKGVYYRLTNNDHVDRITDDDTIEQAKHVPPQTTRARLRGEFIRQANLKG
;
A
#
# COMPACT_ATOMS: atom_id res chain seq x y z
N MET A 1 -20.62 2.89 5.60
CA MET A 1 -19.66 1.99 6.24
C MET A 1 -19.83 2.21 7.71
N LYS A 2 -19.63 1.18 8.52
CA LYS A 2 -19.53 1.39 9.96
C LYS A 2 -18.32 2.29 10.20
N ARG A 3 -18.42 3.16 11.20
CA ARG A 3 -17.29 3.98 11.63
C ARG A 3 -16.18 3.05 12.13
N ARG A 4 -15.13 2.87 11.32
CA ARG A 4 -14.02 1.93 11.55
C ARG A 4 -12.71 2.70 11.58
N ILE A 5 -11.84 2.36 12.53
CA ILE A 5 -10.47 2.88 12.52
C ILE A 5 -9.63 2.05 11.54
N PHE A 6 -8.90 2.73 10.66
CA PHE A 6 -7.87 2.12 9.83
C PHE A 6 -6.58 2.95 9.82
N GLY A 7 -5.50 2.31 9.39
CA GLY A 7 -4.19 2.93 9.24
C GLY A 7 -3.30 2.16 8.27
N ILE A 8 -2.31 2.84 7.71
CA ILE A 8 -1.31 2.26 6.81
C ILE A 8 0.08 2.43 7.41
N GLU A 9 0.92 1.41 7.28
CA GLU A 9 2.35 1.44 7.61
C GLU A 9 3.13 1.24 6.31
N ASN A 10 3.92 2.24 5.88
CA ASN A 10 4.75 2.14 4.69
C ASN A 10 6.23 2.14 5.05
N GLU A 11 6.92 1.08 4.67
CA GLU A 11 8.39 1.03 4.62
C GLU A 11 8.88 1.60 3.28
N TYR A 12 9.87 2.50 3.33
CA TYR A 12 10.48 3.11 2.15
C TYR A 12 11.81 2.46 1.81
N GLY A 13 11.97 2.04 0.56
CA GLY A 13 13.25 1.59 0.02
C GLY A 13 14.26 2.73 0.00
N LEU A 14 15.47 2.48 0.48
CA LEU A 14 16.50 3.52 0.67
C LEU A 14 17.82 3.16 -0.03
N THR A 15 18.36 4.09 -0.81
CA THR A 15 19.72 3.95 -1.37
C THR A 15 20.39 5.31 -1.55
N CYS A 16 21.72 5.35 -1.47
CA CYS A 16 22.50 6.54 -1.80
C CYS A 16 23.53 6.19 -2.89
N THR A 17 23.50 6.95 -3.98
CA THR A 17 24.31 6.66 -5.16
C THR A 17 25.07 7.88 -5.66
N LEU A 18 26.24 7.64 -6.27
CA LEU A 18 27.03 8.63 -6.98
C LEU A 18 27.51 7.99 -8.28
N ASN A 19 27.23 8.61 -9.43
CA ASN A 19 27.59 8.09 -10.76
C ASN A 19 27.17 6.62 -10.99
N GLY A 20 25.99 6.23 -10.49
CA GLY A 20 25.45 4.87 -10.61
C GLY A 20 26.04 3.84 -9.65
N GLN A 21 26.99 4.22 -8.79
CA GLN A 21 27.56 3.35 -7.76
C GLN A 21 27.01 3.68 -6.38
N ARG A 22 26.77 2.66 -5.55
CA ARG A 22 26.36 2.86 -4.16
C ARG A 22 27.47 3.60 -3.41
N ARG A 23 27.12 4.74 -2.81
CA ARG A 23 28.07 5.59 -2.08
C ARG A 23 28.07 5.31 -0.59
N LEU A 24 26.89 5.11 -0.01
CA LEU A 24 26.69 4.80 1.39
C LEU A 24 25.83 3.55 1.52
N SER A 25 26.07 2.78 2.58
CA SER A 25 25.18 1.68 2.97
C SER A 25 23.85 2.22 3.50
N PRO A 26 22.74 1.47 3.36
CA PRO A 26 21.43 1.91 3.84
C PRO A 26 21.41 2.35 5.30
N ASP A 27 22.15 1.68 6.19
CA ASP A 27 22.24 2.04 7.62
C ASP A 27 22.87 3.44 7.82
N ASN A 28 23.88 3.79 7.03
CA ASN A 28 24.51 5.10 7.13
C ASN A 28 23.59 6.19 6.59
N VAL A 29 22.89 5.93 5.48
CA VAL A 29 21.92 6.89 4.94
C VAL A 29 20.75 7.09 5.90
N ALA A 30 20.25 6.02 6.51
CA ALA A 30 19.19 6.06 7.50
C ALA A 30 19.56 6.94 8.71
N ARG A 31 20.83 6.90 9.16
CA ARG A 31 21.30 7.82 10.21
C ARG A 31 21.20 9.28 9.77
N TYR A 32 21.64 9.63 8.56
CA TYR A 32 21.49 11.00 8.04
C TYR A 32 20.03 11.45 7.96
N LEU A 33 19.10 10.56 7.59
CA LEU A 33 17.67 10.87 7.53
C LEU A 33 17.07 11.18 8.91
N PHE A 34 17.47 10.46 9.95
CA PHE A 34 16.85 10.55 11.27
C PHE A 34 17.61 11.38 12.31
N GLU A 35 18.82 11.86 12.00
CA GLU A 35 19.68 12.63 12.92
C GLU A 35 18.98 13.87 13.50
N LYS A 36 18.11 14.55 12.74
CA LYS A 36 17.34 15.69 13.25
C LYS A 36 16.05 15.31 13.97
N VAL A 37 15.50 14.13 13.68
CA VAL A 37 14.28 13.64 14.30
C VAL A 37 14.58 13.21 15.74
N ILE A 38 15.68 12.49 15.95
CA ILE A 38 16.26 12.25 17.27
C ILE A 38 17.80 12.27 17.15
N PRO A 39 18.48 13.37 17.55
CA PRO A 39 19.94 13.44 17.54
C PRO A 39 20.58 12.27 18.30
N GLY A 40 21.52 11.57 17.66
CA GLY A 40 22.25 10.45 18.26
C GLY A 40 21.46 9.15 18.50
N ALA A 41 20.20 9.03 18.09
CA ALA A 41 19.44 7.79 18.29
C ALA A 41 19.82 6.70 17.27
N ARG A 42 20.25 5.54 17.77
CA ARG A 42 20.43 4.32 16.94
C ARG A 42 19.11 3.70 16.48
N ASN A 43 18.05 3.89 17.25
CA ASN A 43 16.68 3.42 16.96
C ASN A 43 15.76 4.64 17.02
N ALA A 44 15.64 5.37 15.92
CA ALA A 44 14.74 6.50 15.86
C ALA A 44 13.29 6.00 15.81
N ASN A 45 12.47 6.44 16.76
CA ASN A 45 11.06 6.10 16.84
C ASN A 45 10.32 7.24 17.53
N VAL A 46 9.55 8.00 16.77
CA VAL A 46 8.84 9.19 17.24
C VAL A 46 7.38 9.18 16.81
N PHE A 47 6.57 9.91 17.57
CA PHE A 47 5.26 10.37 17.10
C PHE A 47 5.37 11.82 16.63
N LEU A 48 4.64 12.14 15.56
CA LEU A 48 4.65 13.45 14.92
C LEU A 48 3.42 14.28 15.31
N GLU A 49 3.46 15.58 15.02
CA GLU A 49 2.35 16.52 15.31
C GLU A 49 1.06 16.17 14.59
N ASN A 50 1.13 15.58 13.38
CA ASN A 50 -0.04 15.06 12.69
C ASN A 50 -0.55 13.72 13.26
N GLY A 51 -0.01 13.25 14.38
CA GLY A 51 -0.41 12.02 15.06
C GLY A 51 0.16 10.74 14.46
N ALA A 52 0.89 10.82 13.35
CA ALA A 52 1.59 9.69 12.75
C ALA A 52 2.74 9.19 13.64
N ARG A 53 3.25 8.01 13.31
CA ARG A 53 4.49 7.47 13.88
C ARG A 53 5.52 7.33 12.77
N LEU A 54 6.75 7.76 13.05
CA LEU A 54 7.88 7.67 12.13
C LEU A 54 9.04 6.99 12.84
N TYR A 55 9.56 5.91 12.26
CA TYR A 55 10.63 5.14 12.87
C TYR A 55 11.53 4.44 11.84
N LEU A 56 12.65 3.90 12.31
CA LEU A 56 13.50 3.00 11.54
C LEU A 56 13.13 1.55 11.86
N ASP A 57 12.67 0.82 10.85
CA ASP A 57 12.33 -0.60 11.00
C ASP A 57 13.52 -1.52 10.68
N THR A 58 13.28 -2.82 10.83
CA THR A 58 14.20 -3.89 10.50
C THR A 58 14.75 -3.73 9.08
N GLY A 59 16.07 -3.77 8.93
CA GLY A 59 16.72 -3.53 7.63
C GLY A 59 17.00 -2.07 7.31
N PHE A 60 16.79 -1.15 8.26
CA PHE A 60 17.07 0.29 8.13
C PHE A 60 16.16 1.02 7.13
N HIS A 61 14.96 0.49 6.89
CA HIS A 61 13.95 1.19 6.13
C HIS A 61 13.30 2.27 7.01
N PRO A 62 13.22 3.53 6.55
CA PRO A 62 12.31 4.51 7.13
C PRO A 62 10.89 3.96 7.01
N GLU A 63 10.16 3.94 8.12
CA GLU A 63 8.77 3.50 8.16
C GLU A 63 7.89 4.63 8.69
N TYR A 64 6.86 4.96 7.93
CA TYR A 64 5.81 5.91 8.31
C TYR A 64 4.50 5.16 8.51
N ALA A 65 3.97 5.22 9.73
CA ALA A 65 2.64 4.73 10.05
C ALA A 65 1.69 5.93 10.20
N THR A 66 0.60 5.93 9.43
CA THR A 66 -0.40 6.99 9.44
C THR A 66 -0.99 7.17 10.84
N PRO A 67 -1.51 8.36 11.19
CA PRO A 67 -2.44 8.47 12.30
C PRO A 67 -3.65 7.56 12.07
N GLU A 68 -4.38 7.24 13.15
CA GLU A 68 -5.65 6.56 13.05
C GLU A 68 -6.66 7.44 12.30
N CYS A 69 -7.23 6.93 11.21
CA CYS A 69 -8.26 7.61 10.42
C CYS A 69 -9.57 6.81 10.50
N ASP A 70 -10.70 7.48 10.36
CA ASP A 70 -12.03 6.85 10.26
C ASP A 70 -12.80 7.21 8.99
N ASP A 71 -12.18 7.98 8.09
CA ASP A 71 -12.62 8.24 6.71
C ASP A 71 -11.51 7.85 5.71
N VAL A 72 -11.90 7.18 4.62
CA VAL A 72 -10.94 6.57 3.68
C VAL A 72 -10.20 7.64 2.88
N THR A 73 -10.86 8.77 2.57
CA THR A 73 -10.21 9.93 1.93
C THR A 73 -9.19 10.55 2.87
N GLU A 74 -9.53 10.73 4.15
CA GLU A 74 -8.60 11.23 5.17
C GLU A 74 -7.36 10.33 5.33
N LEU A 75 -7.54 9.00 5.26
CA LEU A 75 -6.40 8.07 5.27
C LEU A 75 -5.49 8.26 4.04
N VAL A 76 -6.06 8.41 2.84
CA VAL A 76 -5.27 8.64 1.61
C VAL A 76 -4.48 9.95 1.72
N ILE A 77 -5.10 11.00 2.25
CA ILE A 77 -4.44 12.29 2.52
C ILE A 77 -3.24 12.09 3.46
N HIS A 78 -3.42 11.37 4.57
CA HIS A 78 -2.35 11.14 5.54
C HIS A 78 -1.26 10.17 5.08
N ASP A 79 -1.58 9.22 4.21
CA ASP A 79 -0.62 8.36 3.51
C ASP A 79 0.27 9.20 2.59
N LYS A 80 -0.33 10.13 1.83
CA LYS A 80 0.39 11.09 0.97
C LYS A 80 1.20 12.11 1.77
N ALA A 81 0.69 12.58 2.89
CA ALA A 81 1.45 13.44 3.81
C ALA A 81 2.70 12.73 4.34
N GLY A 82 2.65 11.41 4.52
CA GLY A 82 3.82 10.58 4.85
C GLY A 82 4.93 10.67 3.80
N GLU A 83 4.58 10.62 2.51
CA GLU A 83 5.55 10.78 1.42
C GLU A 83 6.24 12.16 1.46
N ARG A 84 5.49 13.22 1.75
CA ARG A 84 6.03 14.59 1.90
C ARG A 84 6.89 14.76 3.14
N ILE A 85 6.51 14.17 4.28
CA ILE A 85 7.34 14.18 5.50
C ILE A 85 8.67 13.46 5.25
N VAL A 86 8.64 12.29 4.61
CA VAL A 86 9.84 11.51 4.29
C VAL A 86 10.72 12.26 3.27
N GLU A 87 10.14 13.01 2.34
CA GLU A 87 10.86 13.93 1.46
C GLU A 87 11.51 15.10 2.21
N ASP A 88 10.85 15.68 3.21
CA ASP A 88 11.46 16.74 4.02
C ASP A 88 12.71 16.24 4.75
N LEU A 89 12.70 14.98 5.21
CA LEU A 89 13.87 14.32 5.80
C LEU A 89 14.97 14.11 4.77
N LEU A 90 14.60 13.73 3.54
CA LEU A 90 15.52 13.59 2.43
C LEU A 90 16.29 14.89 2.15
N HIS A 91 15.57 16.00 2.00
CA HIS A 91 16.20 17.30 1.74
C HIS A 91 17.17 17.72 2.85
N GLN A 92 16.82 17.42 4.11
CA GLN A 92 17.68 17.68 5.26
C GLN A 92 18.93 16.79 5.26
N ALA A 93 18.77 15.49 4.99
CA ALA A 93 19.86 14.53 4.90
C ALA A 93 20.84 14.89 3.78
N GLU A 94 20.35 15.25 2.59
CA GLU A 94 21.20 15.65 1.48
C GLU A 94 21.95 16.96 1.76
N LYS A 95 21.32 17.93 2.43
CA LYS A 95 22.02 19.14 2.89
C LYS A 95 23.17 18.76 3.81
N ARG A 96 22.93 17.85 4.76
CA ARG A 96 23.94 17.44 5.72
C ARG A 96 25.09 16.66 5.09
N LEU A 97 24.79 15.74 4.17
CA LEU A 97 25.81 15.02 3.40
C LEU A 97 26.75 16.01 2.70
N ARG A 98 26.22 17.09 2.12
CA ARG A 98 27.03 18.14 1.49
C ARG A 98 27.89 18.90 2.50
N GLU A 99 27.36 19.23 3.68
CA GLU A 99 28.12 19.88 4.76
C GLU A 99 29.29 19.01 5.24
N ASP A 100 29.09 17.70 5.31
CA ASP A 100 30.12 16.73 5.69
C ASP A 100 31.05 16.34 4.52
N GLY A 101 30.94 17.02 3.36
CA GLY A 101 31.81 16.82 2.19
C GLY A 101 31.55 15.52 1.41
N ILE A 102 30.38 14.90 1.61
CA ILE A 102 29.99 13.64 0.96
C ILE A 102 29.08 13.94 -0.24
N SER A 103 29.60 13.75 -1.44
CA SER A 103 28.79 13.77 -2.65
C SER A 103 27.99 12.47 -2.81
N GLY A 104 26.68 12.59 -3.02
CA GLY A 104 25.78 11.48 -3.31
C GLY A 104 24.34 11.96 -3.39
N ASN A 105 23.50 11.22 -4.13
CA ASN A 105 22.07 11.44 -4.21
C ASN A 105 21.36 10.35 -3.44
N ILE A 106 20.50 10.73 -2.48
CA ILE A 106 19.66 9.78 -1.77
C ILE A 106 18.39 9.55 -2.61
N LEU A 107 17.97 8.30 -2.72
CA LEU A 107 16.76 7.88 -3.41
C LEU A 107 15.88 7.13 -2.41
N LEU A 108 14.60 7.50 -2.40
CA LEU A 108 13.56 6.91 -1.56
C LEU A 108 12.44 6.38 -2.44
N PHE A 109 12.05 5.13 -2.24
CA PHE A 109 11.06 4.45 -3.05
C PHE A 109 9.90 3.94 -2.20
N LYS A 110 8.67 4.28 -2.58
CA LYS A 110 7.46 3.69 -2.01
C LYS A 110 7.04 2.47 -2.82
N ASN A 111 7.77 1.37 -2.63
CA ASN A 111 7.55 0.09 -3.30
C ASN A 111 7.73 -1.06 -2.29
N ASN A 112 7.87 -2.31 -2.76
CA ASN A 112 7.94 -3.47 -1.87
C ASN A 112 9.15 -4.38 -2.10
N THR A 113 10.02 -4.05 -3.06
CA THR A 113 11.14 -4.92 -3.45
C THR A 113 12.38 -4.11 -3.80
N ASP A 114 13.55 -4.54 -3.34
CA ASP A 114 14.82 -4.00 -3.82
C ASP A 114 15.40 -4.81 -5.01
N SER A 115 16.50 -4.34 -5.58
CA SER A 115 17.20 -5.02 -6.67
C SER A 115 17.89 -6.32 -6.25
N ALA A 116 18.03 -6.58 -4.94
CA ALA A 116 18.60 -7.82 -4.40
C ALA A 116 17.50 -8.88 -4.13
N GLY A 117 16.23 -8.55 -4.35
CA GLY A 117 15.09 -9.44 -4.13
C GLY A 117 14.59 -9.47 -2.68
N ASN A 118 15.07 -8.56 -1.82
CA ASN A 118 14.49 -8.38 -0.49
C ASN A 118 13.13 -7.69 -0.61
N SER A 119 12.22 -7.99 0.32
CA SER A 119 10.89 -7.37 0.35
C SER A 119 10.58 -6.71 1.69
N TYR A 120 10.05 -5.49 1.59
CA TYR A 120 9.55 -4.63 2.67
C TYR A 120 8.06 -4.32 2.46
N GLY A 121 7.37 -3.95 3.54
CA GLY A 121 5.91 -3.95 3.62
C GLY A 121 5.23 -2.61 3.33
N CYS A 122 4.03 -2.70 2.76
CA CYS A 122 2.92 -1.79 3.06
C CYS A 122 1.94 -2.62 3.88
N HIS A 123 1.74 -2.25 5.15
CA HIS A 123 0.80 -2.93 6.01
C HIS A 123 -0.46 -2.12 6.18
N GLU A 124 -1.59 -2.82 6.20
CA GLU A 124 -2.89 -2.23 6.46
C GLU A 124 -3.38 -2.70 7.83
N ASN A 125 -4.00 -1.78 8.56
CA ASN A 125 -4.55 -2.03 9.88
C ASN A 125 -6.03 -1.69 9.86
N TYR A 126 -6.86 -2.63 10.32
CA TYR A 126 -8.31 -2.42 10.44
C TYR A 126 -8.74 -2.78 11.85
N LEU A 127 -9.43 -1.86 12.54
CA LEU A 127 -10.10 -2.17 13.80
C LEU A 127 -11.32 -3.05 13.50
N VAL A 128 -11.41 -4.23 14.11
CA VAL A 128 -12.54 -5.16 13.92
C VAL A 128 -13.15 -5.55 15.27
N SER A 129 -14.45 -5.87 15.28
CA SER A 129 -15.11 -6.36 16.51
C SER A 129 -14.62 -7.75 16.91
N ARG A 130 -14.57 -8.02 18.22
CA ARG A 130 -14.32 -9.37 18.75
C ARG A 130 -15.52 -10.31 18.67
N ASP A 131 -16.70 -9.79 18.36
CA ASP A 131 -17.92 -10.60 18.21
C ASP A 131 -17.84 -11.59 17.04
N VAL A 132 -16.99 -11.29 16.04
CA VAL A 132 -16.73 -12.19 14.91
C VAL A 132 -15.51 -13.06 15.21
N SER A 133 -15.64 -14.36 15.00
CA SER A 133 -14.50 -15.28 15.13
C SER A 133 -13.42 -14.96 14.09
N PHE A 134 -12.16 -15.07 14.50
CA PHE A 134 -11.03 -14.85 13.58
C PHE A 134 -11.05 -15.83 12.41
N GLN A 135 -11.51 -17.07 12.63
CA GLN A 135 -11.67 -18.05 11.56
C GLN A 135 -12.64 -17.58 10.48
N ARG A 136 -13.82 -17.06 10.86
CA ARG A 136 -14.82 -16.54 9.92
C ARG A 136 -14.27 -15.34 9.14
N LEU A 137 -13.54 -14.45 9.81
CA LEU A 137 -12.85 -13.34 9.14
C LEU A 137 -11.85 -13.89 8.11
N ALA A 138 -11.01 -14.85 8.49
CA ALA A 138 -10.00 -15.40 7.60
C ALA A 138 -10.58 -16.13 6.38
N GLU A 139 -11.60 -16.95 6.58
CA GLU A 139 -12.29 -17.70 5.50
C GLU A 139 -12.90 -16.77 4.45
N ALA A 140 -13.49 -15.65 4.87
CA ALA A 140 -14.05 -14.66 3.96
C ALA A 140 -13.00 -13.69 3.37
N LEU A 141 -11.95 -13.32 4.12
CA LEU A 141 -11.00 -12.31 3.65
C LEU A 141 -9.87 -12.87 2.80
N ILE A 142 -9.42 -14.12 3.02
CA ILE A 142 -8.32 -14.71 2.24
C ILE A 142 -8.62 -14.69 0.73
N PRO A 143 -9.79 -15.17 0.24
CA PRO A 143 -10.09 -15.14 -1.19
C PRO A 143 -10.15 -13.72 -1.74
N PHE A 144 -10.73 -12.78 -0.98
CA PHE A 144 -10.77 -11.36 -1.33
C PHE A 144 -9.36 -10.77 -1.45
N PHE A 145 -8.48 -11.01 -0.47
CA PHE A 145 -7.10 -10.50 -0.47
C PHE A 145 -6.23 -11.11 -1.56
N VAL A 146 -6.43 -12.38 -1.89
CA VAL A 146 -5.72 -13.05 -2.99
C VAL A 146 -6.08 -12.43 -4.34
N THR A 147 -7.33 -12.00 -4.52
CA THR A 147 -7.86 -11.52 -5.81
C THR A 147 -7.87 -9.99 -5.94
N ARG A 148 -7.88 -9.22 -4.86
CA ARG A 148 -7.92 -7.74 -4.93
C ARG A 148 -6.71 -7.11 -5.61
N GLN A 149 -5.59 -7.84 -5.77
CA GLN A 149 -4.41 -7.37 -6.49
C GLN A 149 -4.68 -6.98 -7.95
N ILE A 150 -5.81 -7.43 -8.55
CA ILE A 150 -6.23 -6.99 -9.89
C ILE A 150 -6.54 -5.50 -9.95
N PHE A 151 -6.90 -4.87 -8.83
CA PHE A 151 -7.07 -3.40 -8.73
C PHE A 151 -6.13 -2.73 -7.71
N ALA A 152 -5.58 -3.48 -6.74
CA ALA A 152 -4.69 -2.94 -5.72
C ALA A 152 -3.19 -3.19 -5.99
N GLY A 153 -2.84 -3.91 -7.06
CA GLY A 153 -1.45 -4.23 -7.41
C GLY A 153 -0.68 -3.00 -7.92
N ALA A 154 0.60 -2.91 -7.55
CA ALA A 154 1.47 -1.80 -7.95
C ALA A 154 2.33 -2.10 -9.20
N GLY A 155 2.24 -3.32 -9.73
CA GLY A 155 2.98 -3.77 -10.89
C GLY A 155 4.45 -4.06 -10.59
N LYS A 156 5.02 -5.08 -11.25
CA LYS A 156 6.46 -5.40 -11.16
C LYS A 156 7.00 -5.91 -12.48
N VAL A 157 8.15 -5.41 -12.91
CA VAL A 157 8.99 -6.13 -13.88
C VAL A 157 9.82 -7.13 -13.11
N LEU A 158 9.54 -8.40 -13.32
CA LEU A 158 10.10 -9.48 -12.53
C LEU A 158 10.96 -10.40 -13.39
N GLN A 159 12.14 -10.72 -12.88
CA GLN A 159 12.98 -11.77 -13.42
C GLN A 159 12.63 -13.13 -12.78
N THR A 160 12.28 -14.10 -13.61
CA THR A 160 12.10 -15.50 -13.21
C THR A 160 13.01 -16.42 -14.02
N PRO A 161 13.14 -17.71 -13.66
CA PRO A 161 13.85 -18.67 -14.49
C PRO A 161 13.31 -18.78 -15.93
N ARG A 162 12.04 -18.40 -16.16
CA ARG A 162 11.40 -18.39 -17.49
C ARG A 162 11.70 -17.12 -18.30
N GLY A 163 12.29 -16.10 -17.69
CA GLY A 163 12.58 -14.81 -18.30
C GLY A 163 12.02 -13.64 -17.51
N PHE A 164 12.05 -12.47 -18.14
CA PHE A 164 11.48 -11.24 -17.58
C PHE A 164 10.05 -11.10 -18.06
N HIS A 165 9.13 -10.85 -17.15
CA HIS A 165 7.73 -10.56 -17.46
C HIS A 165 7.16 -9.56 -16.45
N TYR A 166 5.98 -9.04 -16.78
CA TYR A 166 5.28 -8.09 -15.92
C TYR A 166 4.27 -8.81 -15.04
N CYS A 167 4.26 -8.50 -13.76
CA CYS A 167 3.31 -9.02 -12.78
C CYS A 167 2.42 -7.90 -12.24
N LEU A 168 1.23 -8.26 -11.74
CA LEU A 168 0.28 -7.33 -11.12
C LEU A 168 0.76 -6.84 -9.75
N SER A 169 1.30 -7.74 -8.92
CA SER A 169 1.72 -7.44 -7.56
C SER A 169 3.22 -7.66 -7.34
N GLN A 170 3.85 -6.73 -6.62
CA GLN A 170 5.22 -6.87 -6.12
C GLN A 170 5.33 -7.87 -4.98
N ARG A 171 4.32 -7.92 -4.10
CA ARG A 171 4.33 -8.73 -2.88
C ARG A 171 4.01 -10.20 -3.11
N ALA A 172 3.20 -10.53 -4.12
CA ALA A 172 2.65 -11.88 -4.31
C ALA A 172 3.71 -13.02 -4.26
N GLN A 173 4.91 -12.79 -4.80
CA GLN A 173 5.98 -13.80 -4.78
C GLN A 173 6.59 -14.05 -3.40
N HIS A 174 6.52 -13.06 -2.52
CA HIS A 174 7.12 -13.09 -1.19
C HIS A 174 6.16 -13.61 -0.11
N ILE A 175 4.89 -13.86 -0.46
CA ILE A 175 3.91 -14.48 0.43
C ILE A 175 4.13 -16.00 0.43
N CYS A 176 4.24 -16.58 1.62
CA CYS A 176 4.59 -17.99 1.82
C CYS A 176 3.54 -18.77 2.61
N GLN A 177 2.68 -18.09 3.38
CA GLN A 177 1.70 -18.72 4.25
C GLN A 177 0.32 -18.07 4.11
N GLU A 178 -0.72 -18.77 4.52
CA GLU A 178 -2.07 -18.19 4.59
C GLU A 178 -2.20 -17.29 5.82
N ILE A 179 -1.78 -17.81 6.98
CA ILE A 179 -1.93 -17.21 8.29
C ILE A 179 -0.62 -17.39 9.07
N SER A 180 -0.08 -16.31 9.65
CA SER A 180 1.17 -16.32 10.42
C SER A 180 1.27 -15.09 11.32
N GLY A 181 2.07 -15.16 12.38
CA GLY A 181 2.39 -13.99 13.21
C GLY A 181 3.61 -13.20 12.74
N ALA A 182 4.43 -13.77 11.83
CA ALA A 182 5.68 -13.16 11.39
C ALA A 182 5.50 -12.23 10.18
N THR A 183 6.24 -11.12 10.15
CA THR A 183 6.20 -10.13 9.06
C THR A 183 7.40 -10.22 8.09
N THR A 184 8.49 -10.89 8.47
CA THR A 184 9.77 -10.87 7.73
C THR A 184 10.24 -12.23 7.18
N SER A 185 9.96 -13.35 7.84
CA SER A 185 10.44 -14.69 7.44
C SER A 185 9.33 -15.66 6.99
N SER A 186 8.10 -15.50 7.51
CA SER A 186 6.94 -16.35 7.19
C SER A 186 5.72 -15.48 6.82
N ARG A 187 5.91 -14.59 5.85
CA ARG A 187 4.88 -13.63 5.40
C ARG A 187 3.60 -14.36 5.01
N SER A 188 2.51 -14.01 5.69
CA SER A 188 1.17 -14.55 5.48
C SER A 188 0.24 -13.60 4.75
N ILE A 189 -0.91 -14.09 4.30
CA ILE A 189 -1.98 -13.25 3.76
C ILE A 189 -2.61 -12.44 4.90
N ILE A 190 -2.92 -13.09 6.02
CA ILE A 190 -3.46 -12.46 7.24
C ILE A 190 -2.44 -12.63 8.36
N ASN A 191 -2.11 -11.54 9.07
CA ASN A 191 -1.24 -11.61 10.23
C ASN A 191 -2.05 -11.81 11.53
N THR A 192 -1.58 -12.69 12.41
CA THR A 192 -2.27 -13.04 13.67
C THR A 192 -1.84 -12.21 14.87
N ARG A 193 -1.03 -11.15 14.69
CA ARG A 193 -0.61 -10.25 15.76
C ARG A 193 -1.82 -9.59 16.39
N ASP A 194 -2.09 -9.90 17.66
CA ASP A 194 -3.24 -9.39 18.41
C ASP A 194 -2.82 -8.25 19.36
N GLU A 195 -2.43 -7.13 18.77
CA GLU A 195 -2.11 -5.88 19.48
C GLU A 195 -3.14 -4.81 19.07
N PRO A 196 -4.31 -4.75 19.72
CA PRO A 196 -5.43 -3.95 19.23
C PRO A 196 -5.19 -2.44 19.34
N HIS A 197 -4.26 -2.01 20.20
CA HIS A 197 -4.10 -0.62 20.62
C HIS A 197 -5.42 0.05 20.98
N ALA A 198 -6.39 -0.71 21.48
CA ALA A 198 -7.73 -0.30 21.87
C ALA A 198 -8.15 -1.20 23.03
N ASP A 199 -9.40 -1.09 23.47
CA ASP A 199 -9.96 -2.01 24.44
C ASP A 199 -9.87 -3.46 23.93
N ALA A 200 -9.04 -4.26 24.61
CA ALA A 200 -8.70 -5.62 24.20
C ALA A 200 -9.85 -6.63 24.41
N GLU A 201 -10.90 -6.28 25.14
CA GLU A 201 -12.08 -7.13 25.28
C GLU A 201 -13.05 -6.92 24.11
N ARG A 202 -13.04 -5.73 23.52
CA ARG A 202 -14.01 -5.32 22.49
C ARG A 202 -13.46 -5.41 21.07
N TYR A 203 -12.17 -5.15 20.88
CA TYR A 203 -11.60 -4.95 19.55
C TYR A 203 -10.36 -5.79 19.28
N ARG A 204 -10.13 -6.07 17.99
CA ARG A 204 -8.88 -6.59 17.44
C ARG A 204 -8.34 -5.62 16.39
N ARG A 205 -7.02 -5.62 16.20
CA ARG A 205 -6.39 -4.98 15.05
C ARG A 205 -6.09 -6.06 14.02
N LEU A 206 -6.88 -6.10 12.95
CA LEU A 206 -6.58 -6.95 11.81
C LEU A 206 -5.40 -6.34 11.06
N HIS A 207 -4.26 -7.01 11.10
CA HIS A 207 -3.03 -6.60 10.43
C HIS A 207 -2.85 -7.38 9.13
N VAL A 208 -2.80 -6.67 8.01
CA VAL A 208 -2.78 -7.23 6.65
C VAL A 208 -1.49 -6.82 5.98
N ILE A 209 -0.71 -7.80 5.50
CA ILE A 209 0.66 -7.57 4.99
C ILE A 209 0.80 -7.93 3.50
N VAL A 210 -0.32 -8.25 2.85
CA VAL A 210 -0.37 -8.78 1.47
C VAL A 210 -0.43 -7.68 0.40
N GLY A 211 -0.85 -6.46 0.77
CA GLY A 211 -1.00 -5.35 -0.15
C GLY A 211 0.35 -4.79 -0.63
N ASP A 212 0.37 -4.30 -1.86
CA ASP A 212 1.50 -3.52 -2.38
C ASP A 212 1.45 -2.08 -1.84
N SER A 213 2.59 -1.39 -1.87
CA SER A 213 2.69 0.05 -1.67
C SER A 213 2.21 0.77 -2.93
N ASN A 214 1.12 1.53 -2.83
CA ASN A 214 0.49 2.20 -3.96
C ASN A 214 0.95 3.65 -4.09
N MET A 215 1.20 4.08 -5.34
CA MET A 215 1.44 5.49 -5.67
C MET A 215 0.13 6.18 -5.99
N SER A 216 -0.76 5.53 -6.75
CA SER A 216 -2.09 6.04 -7.08
C SER A 216 -2.97 6.21 -5.83
N GLU A 217 -3.51 7.42 -5.68
CA GLU A 217 -4.48 7.75 -4.63
C GLU A 217 -5.76 6.91 -4.78
N ILE A 218 -6.19 6.65 -6.02
CA ILE A 218 -7.36 5.83 -6.33
C ILE A 218 -7.13 4.37 -5.94
N ALA A 219 -5.94 3.83 -6.21
CA ALA A 219 -5.59 2.46 -5.84
C ALA A 219 -5.56 2.29 -4.32
N THR A 220 -4.97 3.22 -3.56
CA THR A 220 -5.01 3.21 -2.09
C THR A 220 -6.46 3.33 -1.59
N TYR A 221 -7.24 4.26 -2.13
CA TYR A 221 -8.64 4.46 -1.75
C TYR A 221 -9.48 3.19 -1.93
N LEU A 222 -9.39 2.55 -3.09
CA LEU A 222 -10.10 1.29 -3.36
C LEU A 222 -9.58 0.16 -2.49
N LYS A 223 -8.26 0.02 -2.32
CA LYS A 223 -7.66 -1.03 -1.49
C LYS A 223 -8.22 -1.02 -0.06
N ILE A 224 -8.31 0.17 0.54
CA ILE A 224 -8.81 0.32 1.91
C ILE A 224 -10.33 0.28 1.97
N GLY A 225 -11.01 1.05 1.12
CA GLY A 225 -12.46 1.20 1.15
C GLY A 225 -13.19 -0.10 0.86
N THR A 226 -12.76 -0.85 -0.17
CA THR A 226 -13.39 -2.15 -0.49
C THR A 226 -13.16 -3.17 0.63
N THR A 227 -11.97 -3.18 1.25
CA THR A 227 -11.69 -4.04 2.41
C THR A 227 -12.58 -3.68 3.60
N ALA A 228 -12.73 -2.39 3.91
CA ALA A 228 -13.61 -1.93 4.99
C ALA A 228 -15.07 -2.33 4.75
N LEU A 229 -15.55 -2.24 3.51
CA LEU A 229 -16.90 -2.67 3.14
C LEU A 229 -17.10 -4.18 3.27
N VAL A 230 -16.11 -4.99 2.86
CA VAL A 230 -16.15 -6.45 3.06
C VAL A 230 -16.15 -6.81 4.54
N LEU A 231 -15.37 -6.11 5.37
CA LEU A 231 -15.38 -6.29 6.83
C LEU A 231 -16.75 -5.98 7.43
N ASP A 232 -17.40 -4.90 7.00
CA ASP A 232 -18.75 -4.53 7.45
C ASP A 232 -19.77 -5.64 7.14
N MET A 233 -19.72 -6.19 5.91
CA MET A 233 -20.57 -7.32 5.51
C MET A 233 -20.35 -8.57 6.37
N ILE A 234 -19.10 -8.90 6.69
CA ILE A 234 -18.77 -10.05 7.53
C ILE A 234 -19.26 -9.85 8.96
N GLU A 235 -19.05 -8.65 9.53
CA GLU A 235 -19.49 -8.31 10.88
C GLU A 235 -21.01 -8.29 11.05
N ASP A 236 -21.76 -7.91 10.02
CA ASP A 236 -23.24 -8.00 10.02
C ASP A 236 -23.77 -9.38 9.64
N GLY A 237 -22.88 -10.33 9.35
CA GLY A 237 -23.27 -11.68 8.92
C GLY A 237 -23.95 -11.72 7.55
N PHE A 238 -23.80 -10.68 6.72
CA PHE A 238 -24.38 -10.56 5.39
C PHE A 238 -23.62 -11.37 4.33
N PHE A 239 -22.41 -11.83 4.66
CA PHE A 239 -21.59 -12.68 3.80
C PHE A 239 -21.61 -14.13 4.31
N ASP A 240 -22.23 -15.01 3.53
CA ASP A 240 -22.51 -16.41 3.88
C ASP A 240 -21.90 -17.44 2.90
N ARG A 241 -21.23 -16.97 1.85
CA ARG A 241 -20.71 -17.84 0.78
C ARG A 241 -19.27 -18.23 1.01
N ASP A 242 -18.99 -19.51 0.84
CA ASP A 242 -17.64 -20.06 0.95
C ASP A 242 -16.90 -19.97 -0.41
N TYR A 243 -15.86 -19.14 -0.43
CA TYR A 243 -14.91 -19.02 -1.55
C TYR A 243 -13.52 -19.54 -1.17
N SER A 244 -13.43 -20.42 -0.18
CA SER A 244 -12.17 -21.02 0.26
C SER A 244 -11.38 -21.57 -0.92
N LEU A 245 -10.16 -21.06 -1.11
CA LEU A 245 -9.27 -21.49 -2.16
C LEU A 245 -8.62 -22.83 -1.79
N GLN A 246 -8.35 -23.66 -2.80
CA GLN A 246 -7.61 -24.90 -2.62
C GLN A 246 -6.16 -24.63 -2.15
N SER A 247 -5.52 -23.63 -2.75
CA SER A 247 -4.13 -23.24 -2.46
C SER A 247 -3.97 -21.71 -2.54
N PRO A 248 -4.35 -20.93 -1.51
CA PRO A 248 -4.29 -19.46 -1.55
C PRO A 248 -2.92 -18.89 -1.91
N VAL A 249 -1.83 -19.47 -1.38
CA VAL A 249 -0.44 -19.01 -1.64
C VAL A 249 -0.02 -19.26 -3.09
N GLN A 250 -0.53 -20.31 -3.72
CA GLN A 250 -0.25 -20.56 -5.14
C GLN A 250 -1.13 -19.64 -6.00
N ALA A 251 -2.42 -19.53 -5.66
CA ALA A 251 -3.37 -18.67 -6.35
C ALA A 251 -2.91 -17.20 -6.41
N ILE A 252 -2.43 -16.61 -5.31
CA ILE A 252 -1.95 -15.22 -5.31
C ILE A 252 -0.78 -15.00 -6.28
N ARG A 253 0.10 -16.00 -6.42
CA ARG A 253 1.22 -15.95 -7.36
C ARG A 253 0.71 -16.10 -8.79
N ASP A 254 -0.12 -17.10 -9.06
CA ASP A 254 -0.63 -17.37 -10.40
C ASP A 254 -1.39 -16.16 -10.97
N ILE A 255 -2.29 -15.58 -10.17
CA ILE A 255 -3.01 -14.34 -10.53
C ILE A 255 -2.03 -13.21 -10.83
N SER A 256 -1.00 -13.01 -9.98
CA SER A 256 -0.02 -11.94 -10.18
C SER A 256 0.74 -12.08 -11.51
N HIS A 257 0.98 -13.31 -11.99
CA HIS A 257 1.70 -13.56 -13.23
C HIS A 257 0.84 -13.41 -14.48
N ASP A 258 -0.49 -13.30 -14.34
CA ASP A 258 -1.41 -13.15 -15.45
C ASP A 258 -2.03 -11.75 -15.49
N PRO A 259 -1.39 -10.78 -16.17
CA PRO A 259 -1.98 -9.45 -16.37
C PRO A 259 -3.20 -9.46 -17.31
N THR A 260 -3.57 -10.60 -17.92
CA THR A 260 -4.79 -10.72 -18.74
C THR A 260 -6.03 -11.03 -17.91
N LEU A 261 -5.88 -11.36 -16.61
CA LEU A 261 -6.96 -11.62 -15.65
C LEU A 261 -7.81 -12.85 -15.98
N ARG A 262 -7.26 -13.80 -16.74
CA ARG A 262 -7.94 -15.02 -17.23
C ARG A 262 -7.55 -16.27 -16.47
N GLU A 263 -6.49 -16.22 -15.68
CA GLU A 263 -6.03 -17.33 -14.85
C GLU A 263 -7.15 -17.79 -13.90
N ALA A 264 -7.46 -19.08 -13.96
CA ALA A 264 -8.52 -19.70 -13.19
C ALA A 264 -7.93 -20.40 -11.95
N ILE A 265 -8.37 -19.98 -10.76
CA ILE A 265 -7.97 -20.56 -9.49
C ILE A 265 -9.01 -21.57 -9.01
N LYS A 266 -8.57 -22.59 -8.28
CA LYS A 266 -9.44 -23.65 -7.76
C LYS A 266 -9.93 -23.35 -6.35
N LEU A 267 -11.23 -23.55 -6.14
CA LEU A 267 -11.87 -23.56 -4.83
C LEU A 267 -11.79 -24.95 -4.19
N LYS A 268 -11.97 -25.04 -2.86
CA LYS A 268 -12.00 -26.32 -2.13
C LYS A 268 -13.15 -27.24 -2.56
N ASP A 269 -14.24 -26.67 -3.06
CA ASP A 269 -15.41 -27.41 -3.56
C ASP A 269 -15.23 -27.93 -5.00
N GLY A 270 -14.07 -27.69 -5.62
CA GLY A 270 -13.73 -28.17 -6.97
C GLY A 270 -14.14 -27.21 -8.10
N ARG A 271 -14.86 -26.12 -7.82
CA ARG A 271 -15.12 -25.08 -8.82
C ARG A 271 -13.83 -24.35 -9.19
N SER A 272 -13.78 -23.86 -10.43
CA SER A 272 -12.75 -22.93 -10.91
C SER A 272 -13.36 -21.56 -11.12
N ILE A 273 -12.64 -20.51 -10.75
CA ILE A 273 -13.10 -19.12 -10.87
C ILE A 273 -11.90 -18.23 -11.20
N THR A 274 -12.07 -17.17 -11.99
CA THR A 274 -11.00 -16.17 -12.18
C THR A 274 -10.96 -15.16 -11.04
N ALA A 275 -9.84 -14.44 -10.89
CA ALA A 275 -9.76 -13.37 -9.89
C ALA A 275 -10.81 -12.28 -10.11
N LEU A 276 -11.08 -11.93 -11.38
CA LEU A 276 -12.10 -10.95 -11.75
C LEU A 276 -13.51 -11.44 -11.40
N GLN A 277 -13.85 -12.69 -11.75
CA GLN A 277 -15.15 -13.28 -11.40
C GLN A 277 -15.37 -13.30 -9.89
N MET A 278 -14.35 -13.68 -9.12
CA MET A 278 -14.42 -13.66 -7.66
C MET A 278 -14.70 -12.25 -7.13
N GLN A 279 -14.01 -11.23 -7.66
CA GLN A 279 -14.22 -9.84 -7.24
C GLN A 279 -15.60 -9.30 -7.64
N LEU A 280 -16.14 -9.72 -8.79
CA LEU A 280 -17.52 -9.39 -9.20
C LEU A 280 -18.56 -9.99 -8.23
N GLU A 281 -18.34 -11.21 -7.73
CA GLU A 281 -19.21 -11.81 -6.72
C GLU A 281 -19.15 -11.04 -5.40
N TYR A 282 -17.97 -10.64 -4.93
CA TYR A 282 -17.84 -9.75 -3.76
C TYR A 282 -18.56 -8.42 -3.98
N LEU A 283 -18.45 -7.84 -5.18
CA LEU A 283 -19.13 -6.61 -5.54
C LEU A 283 -20.66 -6.75 -5.52
N GLU A 284 -21.19 -7.89 -5.98
CA GLU A 284 -22.63 -8.16 -5.94
C GLU A 284 -23.14 -8.20 -4.49
N TYR A 285 -22.44 -8.91 -3.61
CA TYR A 285 -22.76 -8.93 -2.17
C TYR A 285 -22.67 -7.53 -1.55
N ALA A 286 -21.60 -6.78 -1.87
CA ALA A 286 -21.41 -5.42 -1.40
C ALA A 286 -22.53 -4.48 -1.86
N THR A 287 -22.96 -4.60 -3.11
CA THR A 287 -24.07 -3.83 -3.67
C THR A 287 -25.37 -4.12 -2.94
N ARG A 288 -25.69 -5.40 -2.70
CA ARG A 288 -26.88 -5.80 -1.95
C ARG A 288 -26.83 -5.30 -0.50
N TYR A 289 -25.66 -5.40 0.15
CA TYR A 289 -25.45 -4.92 1.50
C TYR A 289 -25.67 -3.41 1.60
N VAL A 290 -24.99 -2.62 0.75
CA VAL A 290 -25.10 -1.15 0.72
C VAL A 290 -26.54 -0.71 0.47
N ASN A 291 -27.29 -1.41 -0.39
CA ASN A 291 -28.70 -1.12 -0.64
C ASN A 291 -29.63 -1.48 0.54
N SER A 292 -29.19 -2.36 1.44
CA SER A 292 -29.97 -2.76 2.63
C SER A 292 -29.78 -1.84 3.83
N ILE A 293 -28.78 -0.95 3.79
CA ILE A 293 -28.45 -0.03 4.88
C ILE A 293 -28.56 1.44 4.44
N SER A 294 -28.58 2.35 5.41
CA SER A 294 -28.43 3.78 5.14
C SER A 294 -26.95 4.14 4.97
N ALA A 295 -26.37 3.80 3.82
CA ALA A 295 -24.96 4.06 3.52
C ALA A 295 -24.64 5.57 3.36
N ASP A 296 -23.53 5.99 3.97
CA ASP A 296 -22.94 7.32 3.79
C ASP A 296 -22.42 7.56 2.36
N SER A 297 -22.03 8.80 2.07
CA SER A 297 -21.51 9.19 0.76
C SER A 297 -20.22 8.48 0.39
N THR A 298 -19.28 8.34 1.32
CA THR A 298 -17.97 7.70 1.10
C THR A 298 -18.16 6.24 0.67
N THR A 299 -19.08 5.52 1.29
CA THR A 299 -19.39 4.12 0.99
C THR A 299 -20.00 3.96 -0.39
N LYS A 300 -20.92 4.86 -0.75
CA LYS A 300 -21.52 4.87 -2.08
C LYS A 300 -20.47 5.17 -3.15
N ASP A 301 -19.54 6.09 -2.87
CA ASP A 301 -18.43 6.41 -3.77
C ASP A 301 -17.45 5.24 -3.92
N VAL A 302 -17.04 4.61 -2.81
CA VAL A 302 -16.22 3.37 -2.83
C VAL A 302 -16.88 2.30 -3.69
N LEU A 303 -18.17 2.03 -3.48
CA LEU A 303 -18.90 1.02 -4.23
C LEU A 303 -18.96 1.39 -5.73
N ALA A 304 -19.30 2.64 -6.04
CA ALA A 304 -19.41 3.12 -7.43
C ALA A 304 -18.07 3.02 -8.19
N ARG A 305 -16.97 3.43 -7.55
CA ARG A 305 -15.62 3.31 -8.14
C ARG A 305 -15.20 1.86 -8.28
N TRP A 306 -15.52 1.01 -7.30
CA TRP A 306 -15.22 -0.42 -7.39
C TRP A 306 -15.98 -1.07 -8.55
N THR A 307 -17.28 -0.73 -8.72
CA THR A 307 -18.07 -1.16 -9.89
C THR A 307 -17.43 -0.72 -11.20
N ASP A 308 -17.14 0.57 -11.36
CA ASP A 308 -16.52 1.12 -12.58
C ASP A 308 -15.18 0.44 -12.90
N VAL A 309 -14.32 0.26 -11.89
CA VAL A 309 -13.03 -0.42 -12.06
C VAL A 309 -13.21 -1.88 -12.50
N LEU A 310 -14.08 -2.66 -11.85
CA LEU A 310 -14.27 -4.06 -12.26
C LEU A 310 -14.88 -4.18 -13.66
N THR A 311 -15.80 -3.28 -14.05
CA THR A 311 -16.36 -3.22 -15.40
C THR A 311 -15.30 -2.87 -16.45
N LYS A 312 -14.41 -1.92 -16.15
CA LYS A 312 -13.27 -1.59 -17.02
C LYS A 312 -12.28 -2.75 -17.12
N LEU A 313 -11.96 -3.43 -16.00
CA LEU A 313 -11.08 -4.62 -16.00
C LEU A 313 -11.65 -5.79 -16.82
N GLU A 314 -12.98 -5.95 -16.83
CA GLU A 314 -13.65 -6.98 -17.66
C GLU A 314 -13.55 -6.69 -19.15
N SER A 315 -13.67 -5.42 -19.55
CA SER A 315 -13.66 -5.01 -20.96
C SER A 315 -12.25 -4.82 -21.52
N ASP A 316 -11.45 -3.93 -20.94
CA ASP A 316 -10.04 -3.70 -21.27
C ASP A 316 -9.34 -3.02 -20.07
N PRO A 317 -8.43 -3.72 -19.37
CA PRO A 317 -7.69 -3.16 -18.25
C PRO A 317 -6.96 -1.85 -18.57
N MET A 318 -6.57 -1.61 -19.83
CA MET A 318 -5.85 -0.38 -20.21
C MET A 318 -6.68 0.90 -20.11
N GLN A 319 -8.00 0.80 -20.00
CA GLN A 319 -8.88 1.93 -19.68
C GLN A 319 -8.58 2.55 -18.31
N LEU A 320 -7.91 1.80 -17.43
CA LEU A 320 -7.57 2.20 -16.07
C LEU A 320 -6.16 2.81 -15.94
N SER A 321 -5.62 3.31 -17.04
CA SER A 321 -4.27 3.87 -17.13
C SER A 321 -4.09 5.22 -16.42
N ARG A 322 -5.15 5.71 -15.76
CA ARG A 322 -5.13 6.92 -14.91
C ARG A 322 -5.39 6.61 -13.44
N GLU A 323 -5.95 5.44 -13.14
CA GLU A 323 -6.43 5.09 -11.79
C GLU A 323 -5.58 4.01 -11.12
N LEU A 324 -5.13 2.96 -11.82
CA LEU A 324 -4.50 1.80 -11.18
C LEU A 324 -2.99 1.74 -11.43
N ASP A 325 -2.20 1.63 -10.35
CA ASP A 325 -0.73 1.66 -10.42
C ASP A 325 -0.15 0.68 -11.45
N TRP A 326 -0.54 -0.60 -11.38
CA TRP A 326 -0.01 -1.60 -12.31
C TRP A 326 -0.40 -1.31 -13.76
N VAL A 327 -1.54 -0.68 -14.03
CA VAL A 327 -1.98 -0.32 -15.39
C VAL A 327 -1.25 0.93 -15.88
N ILE A 328 -1.18 1.98 -15.05
CA ILE A 328 -0.42 3.22 -15.34
C ILE A 328 1.02 2.84 -15.70
N LYS A 329 1.67 2.06 -14.84
CA LYS A 329 3.05 1.63 -15.03
C LYS A 329 3.19 0.72 -16.25
N ARG A 330 2.25 -0.20 -16.48
CA ARG A 330 2.28 -1.09 -17.65
C ARG A 330 2.23 -0.29 -18.95
N GLN A 331 1.30 0.64 -19.06
CA GLN A 331 1.16 1.51 -20.23
C GLN A 331 2.46 2.28 -20.50
N LEU A 332 3.02 2.87 -19.45
CA LEU A 332 4.25 3.64 -19.51
C LEU A 332 5.42 2.79 -20.02
N ILE A 333 5.61 1.59 -19.45
CA ILE A 333 6.69 0.69 -19.82
C ILE A 333 6.52 0.18 -21.24
N ASP A 334 5.31 -0.24 -21.64
CA ASP A 334 5.04 -0.70 -23.00
C ASP A 334 5.32 0.40 -24.03
N ASN A 335 4.87 1.64 -23.77
CA ASN A 335 5.15 2.79 -24.62
C ASN A 335 6.65 3.08 -24.73
N PHE A 336 7.38 3.00 -23.62
CA PHE A 336 8.82 3.20 -23.58
C PHE A 336 9.56 2.12 -24.36
N MET A 337 9.21 0.84 -24.17
CA MET A 337 9.78 -0.28 -24.90
C MET A 337 9.51 -0.16 -26.41
N ASN A 338 8.28 0.16 -26.81
CA ASN A 338 7.92 0.31 -28.22
C ASN A 338 8.68 1.45 -28.88
N ARG A 339 8.76 2.63 -28.23
CA ARG A 339 9.49 3.80 -28.76
C ARG A 339 10.98 3.53 -28.93
N HIS A 340 11.60 2.80 -27.99
CA HIS A 340 13.04 2.55 -27.97
C HIS A 340 13.45 1.17 -28.50
N ARG A 341 12.49 0.37 -28.99
CA ARG A 341 12.68 -1.02 -29.46
C ARG A 341 13.39 -1.90 -28.43
N LEU A 342 12.95 -1.80 -27.18
CA LEU A 342 13.51 -2.55 -26.05
C LEU A 342 12.68 -3.80 -25.76
N SER A 343 13.22 -4.69 -24.92
CA SER A 343 12.52 -5.85 -24.38
C SER A 343 12.45 -5.76 -22.86
N TRP A 344 11.62 -6.61 -22.23
CA TRP A 344 11.54 -6.73 -20.77
C TRP A 344 12.88 -7.01 -20.07
N ARG A 345 13.88 -7.54 -20.80
CA ARG A 345 15.23 -7.80 -20.28
C ARG A 345 16.11 -6.56 -20.18
N ASP A 346 15.73 -5.47 -20.84
CA ASP A 346 16.57 -4.28 -20.89
C ASP A 346 16.66 -3.62 -19.50
N PRO A 347 17.87 -3.30 -18.99
CA PRO A 347 18.02 -2.67 -17.68
C PRO A 347 17.26 -1.35 -17.53
N LYS A 348 17.02 -0.62 -18.63
CA LYS A 348 16.24 0.63 -18.62
C LYS A 348 14.77 0.39 -18.24
N VAL A 349 14.22 -0.78 -18.61
CA VAL A 349 12.85 -1.16 -18.26
C VAL A 349 12.75 -1.44 -16.76
N SER A 350 13.73 -2.14 -16.18
CA SER A 350 13.79 -2.37 -14.73
C SER A 350 14.02 -1.08 -13.95
N LEU A 351 14.81 -0.15 -14.50
CA LEU A 351 15.00 1.18 -13.92
C LEU A 351 13.69 1.99 -13.93
N LEU A 352 12.93 1.92 -15.02
CA LEU A 352 11.64 2.62 -15.14
C LEU A 352 10.61 2.07 -14.13
N ASP A 353 10.57 0.74 -13.94
CA ASP A 353 9.76 0.11 -12.88
C ASP A 353 10.10 0.68 -11.50
N LEU A 354 11.38 0.83 -11.17
CA LEU A 354 11.81 1.40 -9.89
C LEU A 354 11.51 2.91 -9.79
N GLN A 355 11.79 3.68 -10.84
CA GLN A 355 11.60 5.14 -10.87
C GLN A 355 10.13 5.56 -10.79
N TYR A 356 9.19 4.67 -11.13
CA TYR A 356 7.77 4.86 -10.87
C TYR A 356 7.48 5.18 -9.40
N HIS A 357 8.22 4.55 -8.49
CA HIS A 357 8.01 4.64 -7.04
C HIS A 357 8.87 5.67 -6.33
N ASP A 358 9.69 6.43 -7.05
CA ASP A 358 10.49 7.50 -6.47
C ASP A 358 9.54 8.59 -5.95
N ILE A 359 9.63 8.88 -4.66
CA ILE A 359 8.66 9.75 -3.98
C ILE A 359 8.87 11.24 -4.30
N ARG A 360 10.00 11.63 -4.90
CA ARG A 360 10.29 13.04 -5.16
C ARG A 360 9.35 13.62 -6.23
N PRO A 361 8.64 14.72 -5.98
CA PRO A 361 7.71 15.35 -6.93
C PRO A 361 8.34 15.72 -8.27
N ASP A 362 9.60 16.17 -8.27
CA ASP A 362 10.30 16.67 -9.47
C ASP A 362 11.01 15.58 -10.28
N LYS A 363 11.27 14.40 -9.68
CA LYS A 363 11.98 13.28 -10.31
C LYS A 363 11.10 12.07 -10.56
N GLY A 364 10.23 11.75 -9.60
CA GLY A 364 9.40 10.56 -9.58
C GLY A 364 8.53 10.47 -10.82
N VAL A 365 8.54 9.30 -11.46
CA VAL A 365 7.79 9.11 -12.70
C VAL A 365 6.29 9.22 -12.45
N TYR A 366 5.77 8.66 -11.35
CA TYR A 366 4.37 8.82 -10.96
C TYR A 366 3.98 10.30 -10.77
N TYR A 367 4.80 11.07 -10.03
CA TYR A 367 4.53 12.48 -9.79
C TYR A 367 4.65 13.34 -11.04
N ARG A 368 5.58 13.01 -11.95
CA ARG A 368 5.61 13.66 -13.28
C ARG A 368 4.35 13.38 -14.09
N LEU A 369 3.77 12.20 -14.02
CA LEU A 369 2.49 11.91 -14.67
C LEU A 369 1.35 12.70 -14.01
N THR A 370 1.34 12.75 -12.67
CA THR A 370 0.36 13.52 -11.89
C THR A 370 0.40 15.01 -12.23
N ASN A 371 1.59 15.62 -12.29
CA ASN A 371 1.79 17.04 -12.62
C ASN A 371 1.41 17.41 -14.07
N ASN A 372 1.23 16.42 -14.95
CA ASN A 372 0.79 16.60 -16.33
C ASN A 372 -0.65 16.09 -16.54
N ASP A 373 -1.43 15.96 -15.47
CA ASP A 373 -2.82 15.50 -15.47
C ASP A 373 -3.02 14.13 -16.15
N HIS A 374 -2.03 13.25 -16.09
CA HIS A 374 -2.11 11.88 -16.63
C HIS A 374 -2.59 10.84 -15.61
N VAL A 375 -2.78 11.21 -14.36
CA VAL A 375 -3.25 10.34 -13.27
C VAL A 375 -4.38 11.05 -12.53
N ASP A 376 -5.41 10.32 -12.16
CA ASP A 376 -6.55 10.86 -11.41
C ASP A 376 -6.23 10.90 -9.91
N ARG A 377 -6.74 11.93 -9.23
CA ARG A 377 -6.46 12.21 -7.82
C ARG A 377 -7.75 12.14 -6.98
N ILE A 378 -7.58 11.81 -5.71
CA ILE A 378 -8.61 11.90 -4.65
C ILE A 378 -8.52 13.25 -3.94
N THR A 379 -7.32 13.81 -3.80
CA THR A 379 -7.06 15.04 -3.05
C THR A 379 -6.11 15.99 -3.79
N ASP A 380 -5.92 17.19 -3.26
CA ASP A 380 -5.01 18.22 -3.76
C ASP A 380 -3.75 18.37 -2.88
N ASP A 381 -2.75 19.06 -3.43
CA ASP A 381 -1.44 19.24 -2.77
C ASP A 381 -1.52 20.12 -1.52
N ASP A 382 -2.40 21.11 -1.48
CA ASP A 382 -2.59 21.99 -0.32
C ASP A 382 -3.12 21.19 0.89
N THR A 383 -4.07 20.30 0.64
CA THR A 383 -4.64 19.40 1.64
C THR A 383 -3.59 18.41 2.16
N ILE A 384 -2.75 17.85 1.27
CA ILE A 384 -1.64 16.97 1.66
C ILE A 384 -0.64 17.72 2.54
N GLU A 385 -0.25 18.94 2.16
CA GLU A 385 0.69 19.74 2.94
C GLU A 385 0.13 20.11 4.31
N GLN A 386 -1.17 20.43 4.40
CA GLN A 386 -1.83 20.68 5.68
C GLN A 386 -1.81 19.44 6.59
N ALA A 387 -2.03 18.24 6.04
CA ALA A 387 -2.06 16.98 6.78
C ALA A 387 -0.69 16.54 7.34
N LYS A 388 0.41 17.20 6.94
CA LYS A 388 1.73 17.04 7.59
C LYS A 388 1.74 17.56 9.02
N HIS A 389 0.84 18.50 9.34
CA HIS A 389 0.81 19.22 10.61
C HIS A 389 -0.50 19.02 11.38
N VAL A 390 -1.61 18.79 10.67
CA VAL A 390 -2.94 18.66 11.29
C VAL A 390 -3.33 17.19 11.35
N PRO A 391 -3.53 16.59 12.54
CA PRO A 391 -3.99 15.21 12.66
C PRO A 391 -5.47 15.06 12.25
N PRO A 392 -5.95 13.83 12.02
CA PRO A 392 -7.38 13.53 11.92
C PRO A 392 -8.16 14.06 13.11
N GLN A 393 -9.23 14.82 12.86
CA GLN A 393 -9.95 15.53 13.92
C GLN A 393 -11.01 14.67 14.63
N THR A 394 -11.42 13.58 13.99
CA THR A 394 -12.48 12.68 14.46
C THR A 394 -11.95 11.56 15.34
N THR A 395 -10.64 11.28 15.31
CA THR A 395 -10.04 10.14 16.00
C THR A 395 -9.18 10.57 17.20
N ARG A 396 -8.61 9.59 17.90
CA ARG A 396 -7.65 9.83 19.00
C ARG A 396 -6.36 10.51 18.55
N ALA A 397 -6.05 10.48 17.25
CA ALA A 397 -4.87 11.14 16.69
C ALA A 397 -4.88 12.64 16.98
N ARG A 398 -6.07 13.28 17.02
CA ARG A 398 -6.25 14.68 17.42
C ARG A 398 -5.61 14.99 18.78
N LEU A 399 -5.92 14.17 19.79
CA LEU A 399 -5.42 14.38 21.15
C LEU A 399 -3.90 14.18 21.22
N ARG A 400 -3.38 13.16 20.50
CA ARG A 400 -1.95 12.90 20.40
C ARG A 400 -1.22 14.06 19.75
N GLY A 401 -1.71 14.52 18.60
CA GLY A 401 -1.10 15.62 17.86
C GLY A 401 -1.09 16.93 18.64
N GLU A 402 -2.20 17.28 19.31
CA GLU A 402 -2.26 18.45 20.18
C GLU A 402 -1.24 18.37 21.31
N PHE A 403 -1.13 17.21 21.98
CA PHE A 403 -0.16 17.03 23.06
C PHE A 403 1.28 17.24 22.58
N ILE A 404 1.65 16.65 21.44
CA ILE A 404 3.00 16.77 20.86
C ILE A 404 3.28 18.22 20.47
N ARG A 405 2.34 18.88 19.79
CA ARG A 405 2.46 20.29 19.41
C ARG A 405 2.69 21.19 20.63
N GLN A 406 1.93 21.00 21.71
CA GLN A 406 2.10 21.77 22.94
C GLN A 406 3.43 21.45 23.65
N ALA A 407 3.93 20.23 23.56
CA ALA A 407 5.24 19.85 24.10
C ALA A 407 6.37 20.55 23.31
N ASN A 408 6.29 20.58 21.98
CA ASN A 408 7.27 21.22 21.10
C ASN A 408 7.32 22.74 21.28
N LEU A 409 6.21 23.39 21.63
CA LEU A 409 6.19 24.84 21.91
C LEU A 409 6.86 25.22 23.24
N LYS A 410 7.05 24.27 24.15
CA LYS A 410 7.63 24.50 25.48
C LYS A 410 9.12 24.17 25.58
N GLY A 411 9.65 23.39 24.64
CA GLY A 411 11.08 23.08 24.53
C GLY A 411 11.76 24.03 23.56
#